data_AF-A0A519VQH2-F1
#
_entry.id   AF-A0A519VQH2-F1
#
_cell.length_a   1.000
_cell.length_b   1.000
_cell.length_c   1.000
_cell.angle_alpha   90.00
_cell.angle_beta   90.00
_cell.angle_gamma   90.00
#
_symmetry.space_group_name_H-M   'P 1'
#
loop_
_entity.id
_entity.type
_entity.pdbx_description
1 polymer ?
#
loop_
_entity_poly.entity_id
_entity_poly.type
_entity_poly.pdbx_seq_one_letter_code
_entity_poly.pdbx_strand_id
1 'polypeptide(L)'
;NKAKAWAEKASGNTFEGIADNAIVVTDAGSFESQNGTSLAMRTYSDYLEVRWSKTLIDELKQSSDPRLSLVAEVPQDGVIKNSDQSLIGNTDPNAQLGLPNGYDLQGAESDIRNSPGYPGGTGVGNDLAPLGRYSRPRTSVYLKLGGPIFIITYAETELLLAEAKVRGYTVAGTAKEHFANGVTGAIQSLGQLDASATLDPVSIGGFVNSHPLDESSQENSLKAINTQYWIATGTNFNFIESWLNWKRSNYPKLIPVNYKGNVTNGRIPRRMIYLSTEILNNTENYRAAVSRMEGGDVLTSRVWWDR
;
A
#
# COMPACT_ATOMS: atom_id res chain seq x y z
N ASN A 1 -10.21 19.29 21.63
CA ASN A 1 -10.00 18.21 20.64
C ASN A 1 -8.96 17.25 21.21
N LYS A 2 -9.32 15.98 21.53
CA LYS A 2 -8.38 15.00 22.15
C LYS A 2 -7.23 14.62 21.23
N ALA A 3 -7.45 14.54 19.91
CA ALA A 3 -6.40 14.20 18.96
C ALA A 3 -5.29 15.25 18.93
N LYS A 4 -5.67 16.55 18.94
CA LYS A 4 -4.73 17.68 19.04
C LYS A 4 -3.82 17.56 20.26
N ALA A 5 -4.40 17.35 21.45
CA ALA A 5 -3.64 17.28 22.69
C ALA A 5 -2.61 16.12 22.71
N TRP A 6 -2.96 14.96 22.17
CA TRP A 6 -2.03 13.83 22.11
C TRP A 6 -0.97 13.98 21.02
N ALA A 7 -1.33 14.55 19.87
CA ALA A 7 -0.37 14.83 18.80
C ALA A 7 0.71 15.85 19.25
N GLU A 8 0.29 16.96 19.86
CA GLU A 8 1.21 17.99 20.39
C GLU A 8 2.09 17.46 21.53
N LYS A 9 1.58 16.53 22.34
CA LYS A 9 2.38 15.88 23.40
C LYS A 9 3.45 14.95 22.82
N ALA A 10 3.15 14.25 21.72
CA ALA A 10 4.06 13.30 21.11
C ALA A 10 5.09 13.95 20.17
N SER A 11 4.78 15.10 19.58
CA SER A 11 5.54 15.69 18.46
C SER A 11 6.99 16.07 18.74
N GLY A 12 7.43 16.07 20.00
CA GLY A 12 8.83 16.32 20.38
C GLY A 12 9.67 15.06 20.60
N ASN A 13 9.09 13.86 20.47
CA ASN A 13 9.75 12.58 20.71
C ASN A 13 9.45 11.62 19.55
N THR A 14 9.79 12.03 18.33
CA THR A 14 9.58 11.27 17.09
C THR A 14 10.92 10.82 16.50
N PHE A 15 10.85 9.96 15.49
CA PHE A 15 12.01 9.50 14.73
C PHE A 15 12.76 10.67 14.07
N GLU A 16 14.09 10.56 14.01
CA GLU A 16 15.00 11.56 13.40
C GLU A 16 15.39 11.17 11.96
N GLY A 17 15.20 9.90 11.59
CA GLY A 17 15.42 9.39 10.24
C GLY A 17 15.05 7.92 10.09
N ILE A 18 15.29 7.34 8.92
CA ILE A 18 14.92 5.94 8.62
C ILE A 18 15.65 4.89 9.48
N ALA A 19 16.75 5.27 10.15
CA ALA A 19 17.46 4.41 11.09
C ALA A 19 16.61 4.09 12.34
N ASP A 20 15.63 4.95 12.66
CA ASP A 20 14.71 4.77 13.79
C ASP A 20 13.44 4.02 13.40
N ASN A 21 13.29 3.62 12.13
CA ASN A 21 12.13 2.84 11.68
C ASN A 21 11.94 1.61 12.57
N ALA A 22 10.74 1.46 13.13
CA ALA A 22 10.41 0.28 13.92
C ALA A 22 10.15 -0.89 12.97
N ILE A 23 11.07 -1.85 12.96
CA ILE A 23 11.02 -3.03 12.10
C ILE A 23 11.04 -4.32 12.93
N VAL A 24 10.27 -5.30 12.50
CA VAL A 24 10.45 -6.70 12.93
C VAL A 24 11.54 -7.30 12.05
N VAL A 25 12.64 -7.72 12.69
CA VAL A 25 13.70 -8.47 12.02
C VAL A 25 13.24 -9.92 11.88
N THR A 26 13.35 -10.46 10.67
CA THR A 26 12.94 -11.83 10.34
C THR A 26 14.17 -12.66 9.98
N ASP A 27 14.06 -13.98 10.09
CA ASP A 27 15.13 -14.92 9.78
C ASP A 27 14.69 -15.89 8.68
N ALA A 28 15.42 -15.87 7.56
CA ALA A 28 15.19 -16.79 6.45
C ALA A 28 15.44 -18.26 6.82
N GLY A 29 16.30 -18.53 7.80
CA GLY A 29 16.70 -19.88 8.23
C GLY A 29 15.67 -20.62 9.09
N SER A 30 14.65 -19.93 9.60
CA SER A 30 13.67 -20.51 10.52
C SER A 30 12.24 -20.16 10.12
N PHE A 31 11.46 -21.19 9.74
CA PHE A 31 10.10 -21.04 9.19
C PHE A 31 9.17 -20.17 10.07
N GLU A 32 9.21 -20.37 11.39
CA GLU A 32 8.37 -19.64 12.36
C GLU A 32 8.73 -18.14 12.49
N SER A 33 9.89 -17.73 11.98
CA SER A 33 10.41 -16.37 12.06
C SER A 33 10.69 -15.73 10.69
N GLN A 34 10.25 -16.37 9.61
CA GLN A 34 10.34 -15.80 8.26
C GLN A 34 9.35 -14.65 8.09
N ASN A 35 9.65 -13.75 7.15
CA ASN A 35 8.70 -12.77 6.69
C ASN A 35 7.50 -13.47 6.01
N GLY A 36 6.38 -13.51 6.73
CA GLY A 36 5.16 -14.19 6.28
C GLY A 36 4.57 -13.62 4.99
N THR A 37 4.73 -12.31 4.74
CA THR A 37 4.28 -11.70 3.49
C THR A 37 5.15 -12.17 2.32
N SER A 38 6.47 -12.19 2.49
CA SER A 38 7.39 -12.74 1.49
C SER A 38 7.13 -14.23 1.26
N LEU A 39 6.82 -14.99 2.31
CA LEU A 39 6.48 -16.41 2.21
C LEU A 39 5.21 -16.62 1.37
N ALA A 40 4.14 -15.88 1.65
CA ALA A 40 2.90 -15.94 0.88
C ALA A 40 3.13 -15.60 -0.60
N MET A 41 3.88 -14.53 -0.89
CA MET A 41 4.23 -14.10 -2.24
C MET A 41 5.09 -15.10 -3.03
N ARG A 42 5.70 -16.08 -2.37
CA ARG A 42 6.45 -17.17 -3.01
C ARG A 42 5.59 -18.39 -3.33
N THR A 43 4.35 -18.44 -2.85
CA THR A 43 3.36 -19.44 -3.27
C THR A 43 3.14 -19.32 -4.77
N TYR A 44 3.13 -20.44 -5.48
CA TYR A 44 3.11 -20.46 -6.95
C TYR A 44 1.98 -19.61 -7.55
N SER A 45 0.75 -19.76 -7.05
CA SER A 45 -0.40 -19.00 -7.52
C SER A 45 -0.28 -17.51 -7.18
N ASP A 46 0.06 -17.16 -5.93
CA ASP A 46 0.19 -15.77 -5.50
C ASP A 46 1.28 -15.04 -6.27
N TYR A 47 2.42 -15.69 -6.52
CA TYR A 47 3.51 -15.15 -7.31
C TYR A 47 3.06 -14.79 -8.74
N LEU A 48 2.25 -15.65 -9.35
CA LEU A 48 1.73 -15.47 -10.70
C LEU A 48 0.60 -14.45 -10.78
N GLU A 49 -0.17 -14.25 -9.71
CA GLU A 49 -1.43 -13.49 -9.77
C GLU A 49 -1.38 -12.14 -9.07
N VAL A 50 -0.50 -11.95 -8.07
CA VAL A 50 -0.38 -10.67 -7.37
C VAL A 50 0.23 -9.61 -8.30
N ARG A 51 -0.52 -8.52 -8.50
CA ARG A 51 -0.13 -7.37 -9.30
C ARG A 51 -0.35 -6.08 -8.54
N TRP A 52 0.46 -5.08 -8.85
CA TRP A 52 0.21 -3.73 -8.37
C TRP A 52 -1.09 -3.20 -8.99
N SER A 53 -1.92 -2.56 -8.17
CA SER A 53 -3.17 -1.98 -8.66
C SER A 53 -2.91 -0.87 -9.68
N LYS A 54 -3.85 -0.72 -10.63
CA LYS A 54 -3.86 0.40 -11.59
C LYS A 54 -3.75 1.74 -10.88
N THR A 55 -4.48 1.92 -9.77
CA THR A 55 -4.47 3.17 -8.99
C THR A 55 -3.06 3.53 -8.50
N LEU A 56 -2.30 2.57 -7.95
CA LEU A 56 -0.96 2.86 -7.47
C LEU A 56 0.01 3.15 -8.61
N ILE A 57 -0.01 2.33 -9.67
CA ILE A 57 0.88 2.52 -10.80
C ILE A 57 0.58 3.84 -11.53
N ASP A 58 -0.68 4.18 -11.73
CA ASP A 58 -1.08 5.45 -12.34
C ASP A 58 -0.61 6.65 -11.51
N GLU A 59 -0.80 6.61 -10.19
CA GLU A 59 -0.36 7.68 -9.28
C GLU A 59 1.15 7.89 -9.38
N LEU A 60 1.94 6.80 -9.31
CA LEU A 60 3.40 6.86 -9.44
C LEU A 60 3.84 7.34 -10.83
N LYS A 61 3.15 6.93 -11.90
CA LYS A 61 3.46 7.41 -13.26
C LYS A 61 3.12 8.89 -13.43
N GLN A 62 1.98 9.34 -12.89
CA GLN A 62 1.52 10.72 -13.01
C GLN A 62 2.48 11.71 -12.35
N SER A 63 3.06 11.36 -11.20
CA SER A 63 4.06 12.19 -10.52
C SER A 63 5.49 11.92 -11.00
N SER A 64 5.71 11.05 -12.00
CA SER A 64 7.06 10.61 -12.39
C SER A 64 7.88 10.13 -11.18
N ASP A 65 7.22 9.37 -10.30
CA ASP A 65 7.74 8.95 -9.02
C ASP A 65 8.89 7.95 -9.17
N PRO A 66 10.06 8.20 -8.58
CA PRO A 66 11.19 7.28 -8.73
C PRO A 66 10.92 5.92 -8.08
N ARG A 67 9.96 5.81 -7.14
CA ARG A 67 9.61 4.54 -6.51
C ARG A 67 9.07 3.52 -7.50
N LEU A 68 8.48 3.95 -8.62
CA LEU A 68 7.89 3.05 -9.61
C LEU A 68 8.87 1.96 -10.05
N SER A 69 10.06 2.35 -10.47
CA SER A 69 11.11 1.43 -10.92
C SER A 69 11.75 0.62 -9.78
N LEU A 70 11.60 1.09 -8.53
CA LEU A 70 12.14 0.42 -7.34
C LEU A 70 11.21 -0.71 -6.88
N VAL A 71 9.89 -0.52 -7.01
CA VAL A 71 8.88 -1.41 -6.40
C VAL A 71 8.17 -2.32 -7.40
N ALA A 72 8.22 -2.00 -8.69
CA ALA A 72 7.46 -2.71 -9.71
C ALA A 72 8.37 -3.33 -10.78
N GLU A 73 7.95 -4.49 -11.29
CA GLU A 73 8.53 -5.09 -12.49
C GLU A 73 7.44 -5.74 -13.35
N VAL A 74 7.63 -5.77 -14.65
CA VAL A 74 6.84 -6.61 -15.57
C VAL A 74 7.58 -7.95 -15.74
N PRO A 75 6.93 -9.10 -15.52
CA PRO A 75 7.59 -10.40 -15.64
C PRO A 75 8.03 -10.69 -17.08
N GLN A 76 8.95 -11.65 -17.24
CA GLN A 76 9.34 -12.16 -18.55
C GLN A 76 8.16 -12.88 -19.24
N ASP A 77 8.15 -12.83 -20.56
CA ASP A 77 7.04 -13.35 -21.37
C ASP A 77 6.80 -14.86 -21.18
N GLY A 78 5.51 -15.22 -21.06
CA GLY A 78 5.06 -16.60 -20.97
C GLY A 78 4.94 -17.12 -19.54
N VAL A 79 3.97 -18.01 -19.27
CA VAL A 79 3.68 -18.50 -17.92
C VAL A 79 4.87 -19.24 -17.30
N ILE A 80 5.67 -19.94 -18.13
CA ILE A 80 6.85 -20.66 -17.66
C ILE A 80 7.85 -19.68 -17.04
N LYS A 81 8.23 -18.63 -17.77
CA LYS A 81 9.20 -17.63 -17.29
C LYS A 81 8.59 -16.71 -16.24
N ASN A 82 7.31 -16.36 -16.36
CA ASN A 82 6.60 -15.57 -15.37
C ASN A 82 6.57 -16.27 -14.00
N SER A 83 6.49 -17.61 -13.98
CA SER A 83 6.52 -18.42 -12.76
C SER A 83 7.91 -18.67 -12.18
N ASP A 84 8.97 -18.29 -12.88
CA ASP A 84 10.34 -18.43 -12.40
C ASP A 84 10.72 -17.27 -11.47
N GLN A 85 10.97 -17.56 -10.19
CA GLN A 85 11.37 -16.58 -9.16
C GLN A 85 12.81 -16.11 -9.30
N SER A 86 13.62 -16.76 -10.14
CA SER A 86 15.02 -16.38 -10.38
C SER A 86 15.17 -15.34 -11.50
N LEU A 87 14.13 -15.15 -12.33
CA LEU A 87 14.17 -14.22 -13.46
C LEU A 87 13.79 -12.81 -13.02
N ILE A 88 14.64 -11.86 -13.42
CA ILE A 88 14.43 -10.43 -13.19
C ILE A 88 13.40 -9.91 -14.20
N GLY A 89 12.39 -9.20 -13.70
CA GLY A 89 11.43 -8.49 -14.54
C GLY A 89 11.93 -7.16 -15.08
N ASN A 90 11.21 -6.58 -16.04
CA ASN A 90 11.50 -5.25 -16.57
C ASN A 90 11.03 -4.16 -15.59
N THR A 91 11.95 -3.34 -15.10
CA THR A 91 11.68 -2.22 -14.15
C THR A 91 11.58 -0.86 -14.83
N ASP A 92 11.62 -0.77 -16.16
CA ASP A 92 11.43 0.50 -16.89
C ASP A 92 10.07 1.13 -16.52
N PRO A 93 10.04 2.39 -16.02
CA PRO A 93 8.81 3.05 -15.61
C PRO A 93 7.77 3.16 -16.74
N ASN A 94 8.22 3.22 -18.00
CA ASN A 94 7.33 3.26 -19.17
C ASN A 94 6.66 1.91 -19.44
N ALA A 95 7.33 0.81 -19.12
CA ALA A 95 6.80 -0.53 -19.27
C ALA A 95 5.76 -0.87 -18.18
N GLN A 96 5.77 -0.16 -17.04
CA GLN A 96 4.90 -0.50 -15.91
C GLN A 96 3.43 -0.22 -16.21
N LEU A 97 2.58 -1.16 -15.80
CA LEU A 97 1.13 -1.11 -15.97
C LEU A 97 0.44 -1.78 -14.78
N GLY A 98 -0.40 -1.05 -14.06
CA GLY A 98 -1.14 -1.63 -12.94
C GLY A 98 -2.41 -2.36 -13.38
N LEU A 99 -2.75 -3.41 -12.64
CA LEU A 99 -3.93 -4.23 -12.86
C LEU A 99 -5.18 -3.48 -12.37
N PRO A 100 -6.23 -3.26 -13.20
CA PRO A 100 -7.48 -2.70 -12.71
C PRO A 100 -8.12 -3.62 -11.66
N ASN A 101 -8.58 -3.03 -10.56
CA ASN A 101 -9.21 -3.80 -9.48
C ASN A 101 -10.55 -4.38 -9.92
N GLY A 102 -10.91 -5.55 -9.39
CA GLY A 102 -12.25 -6.14 -9.55
C GLY A 102 -12.42 -7.14 -10.68
N TYR A 103 -11.31 -7.59 -11.27
CA TYR A 103 -11.31 -8.63 -12.29
C TYR A 103 -10.70 -9.94 -11.78
N ASP A 104 -11.11 -11.06 -12.38
CA ASP A 104 -10.63 -12.42 -12.15
C ASP A 104 -10.05 -13.03 -13.45
N LEU A 105 -9.78 -14.35 -13.42
CA LEU A 105 -9.30 -15.13 -14.57
C LEU A 105 -10.27 -16.28 -14.95
N GLN A 106 -11.53 -16.20 -14.52
CA GLN A 106 -12.50 -17.31 -14.56
C GLN A 106 -13.33 -17.38 -15.86
N GLY A 107 -13.11 -16.49 -16.83
CA GLY A 107 -13.76 -16.53 -18.14
C GLY A 107 -15.17 -15.92 -18.21
N ALA A 108 -15.66 -15.28 -17.14
CA ALA A 108 -16.98 -14.65 -17.07
C ALA A 108 -16.93 -13.12 -17.30
N GLU A 109 -18.00 -12.41 -16.97
CA GLU A 109 -18.09 -10.94 -17.11
C GLU A 109 -16.94 -10.20 -16.39
N SER A 110 -16.48 -10.74 -15.25
CA SER A 110 -15.36 -10.21 -14.46
C SER A 110 -13.98 -10.69 -14.93
N ASP A 111 -13.85 -11.42 -16.03
CA ASP A 111 -12.53 -11.83 -16.52
C ASP A 111 -11.72 -10.61 -16.98
N ILE A 112 -10.47 -10.52 -16.57
CA ILE A 112 -9.56 -9.41 -16.92
C ILE A 112 -9.43 -9.19 -18.42
N ARG A 113 -9.57 -10.24 -19.23
CA ARG A 113 -9.50 -10.16 -20.71
C ARG A 113 -10.65 -9.35 -21.30
N ASN A 114 -11.75 -9.20 -20.55
CA ASN A 114 -12.89 -8.36 -20.90
C ASN A 114 -12.75 -6.91 -20.37
N SER A 115 -11.71 -6.62 -19.58
CA SER A 115 -11.51 -5.27 -19.04
C SER A 115 -11.22 -4.25 -20.15
N PRO A 116 -11.81 -3.04 -20.08
CA PRO A 116 -11.43 -1.95 -20.97
C PRO A 116 -9.94 -1.63 -20.82
N GLY A 117 -9.20 -1.70 -21.93
CA GLY A 117 -7.76 -1.43 -21.93
C GLY A 117 -6.89 -2.63 -21.51
N TYR A 118 -7.43 -3.86 -21.49
CA TYR A 118 -6.61 -5.07 -21.33
C TYR A 118 -5.46 -5.07 -22.35
N PRO A 119 -4.19 -5.15 -21.91
CA PRO A 119 -3.02 -5.03 -22.78
C PRO A 119 -2.72 -6.31 -23.59
N GLY A 120 -3.51 -7.37 -23.40
CA GLY A 120 -3.16 -8.72 -23.84
C GLY A 120 -2.28 -9.46 -22.84
N GLY A 121 -2.20 -10.78 -23.01
CA GLY A 121 -1.26 -11.61 -22.27
C GLY A 121 0.14 -11.57 -22.87
N THR A 122 1.06 -12.32 -22.26
CA THR A 122 2.37 -12.65 -22.83
C THR A 122 2.48 -14.17 -23.05
N GLY A 123 3.32 -14.62 -23.99
CA GLY A 123 3.34 -16.03 -24.40
C GLY A 123 2.14 -16.45 -25.27
N VAL A 124 2.09 -17.71 -25.66
CA VAL A 124 1.06 -18.27 -26.57
C VAL A 124 0.70 -19.70 -26.20
N GLY A 125 -0.50 -20.16 -26.58
CA GLY A 125 -0.96 -21.53 -26.35
C GLY A 125 -0.90 -21.89 -24.86
N ASN A 126 -0.23 -23.01 -24.54
CA ASN A 126 -0.05 -23.48 -23.16
C ASN A 126 0.91 -22.60 -22.34
N ASP A 127 1.64 -21.68 -22.98
CA ASP A 127 2.54 -20.72 -22.33
C ASP A 127 1.88 -19.35 -22.12
N LEU A 128 0.59 -19.18 -22.43
CA LEU A 128 -0.09 -17.90 -22.27
C LEU A 128 -0.17 -17.48 -20.78
N ALA A 129 0.38 -16.31 -20.46
CA ALA A 129 0.24 -15.62 -19.18
C ALA A 129 -0.71 -14.40 -19.35
N PRO A 130 -1.99 -14.49 -18.96
CA PRO A 130 -2.96 -13.40 -19.12
C PRO A 130 -2.57 -12.12 -18.39
N LEU A 131 -1.89 -12.25 -17.25
CA LEU A 131 -1.43 -11.12 -16.44
C LEU A 131 0.02 -10.70 -16.73
N GLY A 132 0.63 -11.24 -17.80
CA GLY A 132 2.06 -11.12 -18.06
C GLY A 132 2.54 -9.70 -18.39
N ARG A 133 1.64 -8.80 -18.80
CA ARG A 133 1.95 -7.39 -19.08
C ARG A 133 1.72 -6.44 -17.91
N TYR A 134 1.13 -6.93 -16.82
CA TYR A 134 0.89 -6.12 -15.63
C TYR A 134 2.08 -6.22 -14.68
N SER A 135 2.37 -5.10 -14.03
CA SER A 135 3.42 -4.98 -13.03
C SER A 135 3.11 -5.78 -11.77
N ARG A 136 4.08 -6.56 -11.31
CA ARG A 136 4.08 -7.24 -10.01
C ARG A 136 5.04 -6.54 -9.03
N PRO A 137 4.94 -6.82 -7.72
CA PRO A 137 6.00 -6.45 -6.77
C PRO A 137 7.36 -6.95 -7.25
N ARG A 138 8.35 -6.05 -7.30
CA ARG A 138 9.70 -6.37 -7.75
C ARG A 138 10.30 -7.50 -6.92
N THR A 139 10.64 -8.59 -7.59
CA THR A 139 10.93 -9.87 -6.95
C THR A 139 12.19 -9.81 -6.09
N SER A 140 13.20 -9.10 -6.59
CA SER A 140 14.45 -8.85 -5.87
C SER A 140 14.27 -8.02 -4.60
N VAL A 141 13.14 -7.35 -4.41
CA VAL A 141 12.85 -6.50 -3.25
C VAL A 141 11.92 -7.21 -2.26
N TYR A 142 10.86 -7.85 -2.76
CA TYR A 142 9.76 -8.32 -1.91
C TYR A 142 9.76 -9.82 -1.59
N LEU A 143 10.56 -10.66 -2.26
CA LEU A 143 10.61 -12.10 -1.98
C LEU A 143 11.66 -12.48 -0.92
N LYS A 144 12.02 -11.55 -0.04
CA LYS A 144 13.03 -11.77 1.01
C LYS A 144 12.42 -12.40 2.24
N LEU A 145 12.67 -13.69 2.44
CA LEU A 145 12.23 -14.40 3.66
C LEU A 145 12.84 -13.82 4.94
N GLY A 146 14.05 -13.25 4.88
CA GLY A 146 14.70 -12.52 5.98
C GLY A 146 14.56 -11.00 5.87
N GLY A 147 13.67 -10.50 5.02
CA GLY A 147 13.44 -9.06 4.84
C GLY A 147 12.65 -8.47 6.02
N PRO A 148 12.87 -7.19 6.36
CA PRO A 148 12.20 -6.58 7.50
C PRO A 148 10.69 -6.45 7.27
N ILE A 149 9.92 -6.42 8.35
CA ILE A 149 8.51 -6.01 8.35
C ILE A 149 8.41 -4.66 9.06
N PHE A 150 7.97 -3.63 8.34
CA PHE A 150 7.74 -2.32 8.94
C PHE A 150 6.51 -2.31 9.84
N ILE A 151 6.66 -1.76 11.05
CA ILE A 151 5.56 -1.51 11.98
C ILE A 151 5.12 -0.05 11.90
N ILE A 152 6.08 0.88 12.03
CA ILE A 152 5.90 2.32 11.85
C ILE A 152 7.21 2.93 11.36
N THR A 153 7.12 3.88 10.44
CA THR A 153 8.28 4.51 9.81
C THR A 153 8.42 6.00 10.12
N TYR A 154 9.62 6.52 9.92
CA TYR A 154 9.94 7.94 9.90
C TYR A 154 9.05 8.68 8.89
N ALA A 155 8.85 8.08 7.71
CA ALA A 155 7.99 8.61 6.67
C ALA A 155 6.55 8.85 7.16
N GLU A 156 5.95 7.84 7.80
CA GLU A 156 4.60 7.93 8.36
C GLU A 156 4.53 9.01 9.44
N THR A 157 5.54 9.07 10.32
CA THR A 157 5.59 10.04 11.42
C THR A 157 5.68 11.47 10.92
N GLU A 158 6.56 11.74 9.96
CA GLU A 158 6.71 13.04 9.31
C GLU A 158 5.43 13.45 8.56
N LEU A 159 4.79 12.53 7.83
CA LEU A 159 3.52 12.82 7.15
C LEU A 159 2.39 13.11 8.15
N LEU A 160 2.37 12.47 9.32
CA LEU A 160 1.43 12.80 10.39
C LEU A 160 1.71 14.18 11.01
N LEU A 161 2.98 14.57 11.15
CA LEU A 161 3.37 15.92 11.61
C LEU A 161 2.99 16.99 10.57
N ALA A 162 3.16 16.70 9.28
CA ALA A 162 2.70 17.57 8.20
C ALA A 162 1.18 17.78 8.27
N GLU A 163 0.41 16.70 8.44
CA GLU A 163 -1.04 16.79 8.62
C GLU A 163 -1.42 17.56 9.89
N ALA A 164 -0.71 17.34 11.01
CA ALA A 164 -0.93 18.07 12.25
C ALA A 164 -0.72 19.58 12.05
N LYS A 165 0.33 20.00 11.32
CA LYS A 165 0.55 21.41 10.96
C LYS A 165 -0.58 21.98 10.13
N VAL A 166 -0.99 21.29 9.08
CA VAL A 166 -2.11 21.68 8.21
C VAL A 166 -3.42 21.82 9.00
N ARG A 167 -3.60 21.04 10.07
CA ARG A 167 -4.76 21.12 10.98
C ARG A 167 -4.62 22.18 12.08
N GLY A 168 -3.56 22.99 12.09
CA GLY A 168 -3.33 24.04 13.09
C GLY A 168 -2.96 23.52 14.48
N TYR A 169 -2.25 22.38 14.54
CA TYR A 169 -1.68 21.86 15.78
C TYR A 169 -0.29 22.48 16.01
N THR A 170 0.07 22.67 17.28
CA THR A 170 1.35 23.22 17.72
C THR A 170 2.40 22.12 17.72
N VAL A 171 2.95 21.81 16.55
CA VAL A 171 4.15 20.96 16.38
C VAL A 171 5.33 21.82 15.92
N ALA A 172 6.58 21.35 15.97
CA ALA A 172 7.74 22.10 15.47
C ALA A 172 7.75 22.16 13.92
N GLY A 173 8.65 22.92 13.30
CA GLY A 173 8.83 22.92 11.84
C GLY A 173 7.66 23.51 11.03
N THR A 174 7.61 23.18 9.73
CA THR A 174 6.52 23.57 8.80
C THR A 174 5.86 22.35 8.16
N ALA A 175 4.64 22.49 7.62
CA ALA A 175 3.99 21.38 6.91
C ALA A 175 4.78 20.94 5.66
N LYS A 176 5.35 21.90 4.92
CA LYS A 176 6.22 21.65 3.76
C LYS A 176 7.47 20.86 4.13
N GLU A 177 8.14 21.24 5.22
CA GLU A 177 9.32 20.56 5.72
C GLU A 177 9.01 19.12 6.10
N HIS A 178 7.98 18.91 6.92
CA HIS A 178 7.54 17.57 7.32
C HIS A 178 7.10 16.72 6.12
N PHE A 179 6.39 17.30 5.15
CA PHE A 179 6.01 16.59 3.94
C PHE A 179 7.24 16.17 3.12
N ALA A 180 8.20 17.07 2.91
CA ALA A 180 9.44 16.78 2.20
C ALA A 180 10.27 15.68 2.89
N ASN A 181 10.37 15.74 4.22
CA ASN A 181 11.01 14.72 5.04
C ASN A 181 10.29 13.38 4.94
N GLY A 182 8.96 13.39 4.99
CA GLY A 182 8.13 12.19 4.87
C GLY A 182 8.29 11.49 3.51
N VAL A 183 8.29 12.25 2.41
CA VAL A 183 8.53 11.71 1.06
C VAL A 183 9.95 11.19 0.92
N THR A 184 10.95 11.93 1.44
CA THR A 184 12.35 11.50 1.47
C THR A 184 12.51 10.17 2.20
N GLY A 185 11.98 10.10 3.44
CA GLY A 185 12.02 8.90 4.27
C GLY A 185 11.29 7.72 3.63
N ALA A 186 10.18 7.96 2.93
CA ALA A 186 9.43 6.90 2.24
C ALA A 186 10.27 6.26 1.12
N ILE A 187 10.99 7.08 0.33
CA ILE A 187 11.85 6.56 -0.75
C ILE A 187 13.07 5.85 -0.16
N GLN A 188 13.72 6.45 0.86
CA GLN A 188 14.89 5.85 1.51
C GLN A 188 14.58 4.51 2.19
N SER A 189 13.39 4.36 2.78
CA SER A 189 12.98 3.13 3.47
C SER A 189 12.93 1.91 2.54
N LEU A 190 12.72 2.10 1.23
CA LEU A 190 12.74 1.00 0.26
C LEU A 190 14.12 0.31 0.21
N GLY A 191 15.21 1.05 0.41
CA GLY A 191 16.56 0.49 0.49
C GLY A 191 16.77 -0.44 1.70
N GLN A 192 15.93 -0.34 2.73
CA GLN A 192 15.95 -1.26 3.88
C GLN A 192 15.26 -2.60 3.56
N LEU A 193 14.38 -2.66 2.54
CA LEU A 193 13.81 -3.92 2.07
C LEU A 193 14.85 -4.72 1.28
N ASP A 194 15.55 -4.06 0.36
CA ASP A 194 16.67 -4.61 -0.39
C ASP A 194 17.54 -3.49 -0.98
N ALA A 195 18.85 -3.71 -1.04
CA ALA A 195 19.80 -2.72 -1.56
C ALA A 195 19.51 -2.30 -3.02
N SER A 196 18.93 -3.19 -3.83
CA SER A 196 18.54 -2.88 -5.23
C SER A 196 17.40 -1.85 -5.34
N ALA A 197 16.72 -1.54 -4.24
CA ALA A 197 15.71 -0.48 -4.13
C ALA A 197 16.27 0.81 -3.48
N THR A 198 17.60 0.94 -3.39
CA THR A 198 18.25 2.18 -2.94
C THR A 198 18.32 3.19 -4.09
N LEU A 199 17.94 4.44 -3.79
CA LEU A 199 18.09 5.57 -4.70
C LEU A 199 19.09 6.57 -4.11
N ASP A 200 19.87 7.22 -4.96
CA ASP A 200 20.86 8.20 -4.51
C ASP A 200 20.19 9.47 -3.94
N PRO A 201 20.82 10.15 -2.97
CA PRO A 201 20.24 11.34 -2.34
C PRO A 201 19.97 12.51 -3.30
N VAL A 202 20.71 12.62 -4.41
CA VAL A 202 20.53 13.72 -5.38
C VAL A 202 19.23 13.50 -6.16
N SER A 203 18.97 12.27 -6.62
CA SER A 203 17.71 11.91 -7.27
C SER A 203 16.51 12.07 -6.33
N ILE A 204 16.64 11.64 -5.07
CA ILE A 204 15.59 11.83 -4.06
C ILE A 204 15.31 13.33 -3.86
N GLY A 205 16.35 14.14 -3.63
CA GLY A 205 16.23 15.57 -3.45
C GLY A 205 15.62 16.28 -4.67
N GLY A 206 16.00 15.88 -5.89
CA GLY A 206 15.42 16.39 -7.13
C GLY A 206 13.92 16.11 -7.24
N PHE A 207 13.48 14.90 -6.90
CA PHE A 207 12.07 14.54 -6.88
C PHE A 207 11.29 15.32 -5.83
N VAL A 208 11.78 15.35 -4.59
CA VAL A 208 11.11 16.05 -3.47
C VAL A 208 10.98 17.55 -3.74
N ASN A 209 12.03 18.19 -4.25
CA ASN A 209 12.02 19.62 -4.57
C ASN A 209 11.08 19.98 -5.73
N SER A 210 10.87 19.08 -6.68
CA SER A 210 9.93 19.28 -7.80
C SER A 210 8.48 18.99 -7.42
N HIS A 211 8.23 18.37 -6.26
CA HIS A 211 6.90 18.02 -5.76
C HIS A 211 6.66 18.60 -4.35
N PRO A 212 6.70 19.93 -4.16
CA PRO A 212 6.43 20.52 -2.85
C PRO A 212 4.97 20.32 -2.43
N LEU A 213 4.71 20.38 -1.12
CA LEU A 213 3.34 20.35 -0.59
C LEU A 213 2.52 21.53 -1.15
N ASP A 214 1.40 21.22 -1.78
CA ASP A 214 0.41 22.22 -2.19
C ASP A 214 -0.38 22.71 -0.95
N GLU A 215 -0.09 23.93 -0.53
CA GLU A 215 -0.74 24.63 0.59
C GLU A 215 -1.79 25.66 0.14
N SER A 216 -2.22 25.62 -1.13
CA SER A 216 -3.27 26.52 -1.65
C SER A 216 -4.62 26.34 -0.96
N SER A 217 -4.87 25.16 -0.40
CA SER A 217 -6.01 24.89 0.49
C SER A 217 -5.68 23.75 1.44
N GLN A 218 -6.39 23.72 2.59
CA GLN A 218 -6.27 22.62 3.54
C GLN A 218 -6.60 21.27 2.89
N GLU A 219 -7.58 21.22 1.99
CA GLU A 219 -7.96 20.00 1.28
C GLU A 219 -6.83 19.49 0.37
N ASN A 220 -6.19 20.39 -0.39
CA ASN A 220 -5.06 20.03 -1.26
C ASN A 220 -3.88 19.48 -0.46
N SER A 221 -3.56 20.11 0.68
CA SER A 221 -2.48 19.62 1.54
C SER A 221 -2.81 18.26 2.12
N LEU A 222 -4.03 18.06 2.66
CA LEU A 222 -4.44 16.78 3.23
C LEU A 222 -4.49 15.67 2.17
N LYS A 223 -4.92 15.97 0.95
CA LYS A 223 -4.88 15.05 -0.19
C LYS A 223 -3.45 14.63 -0.48
N ALA A 224 -2.53 15.57 -0.65
CA ALA A 224 -1.13 15.28 -0.98
C ALA A 224 -0.46 14.44 0.11
N ILE A 225 -0.58 14.86 1.39
CA ILE A 225 0.01 14.18 2.54
C ILE A 225 -0.49 12.74 2.65
N ASN A 226 -1.81 12.53 2.61
CA ASN A 226 -2.37 11.20 2.81
C ASN A 226 -2.22 10.28 1.58
N THR A 227 -2.09 10.85 0.38
CA THR A 227 -1.73 10.07 -0.81
C THR A 227 -0.29 9.59 -0.70
N GLN A 228 0.65 10.44 -0.28
CA GLN A 228 2.04 10.03 -0.02
C GLN A 228 2.15 9.01 1.12
N TYR A 229 1.32 9.13 2.17
CA TYR A 229 1.24 8.14 3.25
C TYR A 229 0.76 6.79 2.73
N TRP A 230 -0.28 6.78 1.90
CA TRP A 230 -0.81 5.57 1.28
C TRP A 230 0.21 4.90 0.35
N ILE A 231 0.95 5.69 -0.45
CA ILE A 231 2.05 5.18 -1.27
C ILE A 231 3.13 4.56 -0.38
N ALA A 232 3.62 5.30 0.62
CA ALA A 232 4.69 4.84 1.51
C ALA A 232 4.36 3.50 2.19
N THR A 233 3.20 3.42 2.83
CA THR A 233 2.75 2.19 3.51
C THR A 233 2.44 1.06 2.53
N GLY A 234 1.87 1.37 1.36
CA GLY A 234 1.62 0.39 0.30
C GLY A 234 2.89 -0.21 -0.29
N THR A 235 3.92 0.61 -0.55
CA THR A 235 5.22 0.16 -1.07
C THR A 235 6.09 -0.50 0.00
N ASN A 236 5.85 -0.23 1.27
CA ASN A 236 6.51 -0.90 2.40
C ASN A 236 5.83 -2.22 2.79
N PHE A 237 4.80 -2.66 2.07
CA PHE A 237 3.99 -3.84 2.40
C PHE A 237 3.29 -3.78 3.77
N ASN A 238 3.07 -2.56 4.31
CA ASN A 238 2.23 -2.33 5.48
C ASN A 238 0.79 -2.03 5.06
N PHE A 239 0.13 -3.02 4.46
CA PHE A 239 -1.20 -2.87 3.87
C PHE A 239 -2.30 -2.60 4.90
N ILE A 240 -2.09 -3.04 6.16
CA ILE A 240 -3.02 -2.74 7.26
C ILE A 240 -3.02 -1.23 7.50
N GLU A 241 -1.85 -0.63 7.68
CA GLU A 241 -1.75 0.81 7.95
C GLU A 241 -2.19 1.64 6.74
N SER A 242 -1.89 1.17 5.53
CA SER A 242 -2.42 1.76 4.28
C SER A 242 -3.96 1.83 4.26
N TRP A 243 -4.64 0.73 4.65
CA TRP A 243 -6.09 0.68 4.74
C TRP A 243 -6.64 1.53 5.89
N LEU A 244 -5.98 1.53 7.05
CA LEU A 244 -6.37 2.33 8.21
C LEU A 244 -6.28 3.84 7.91
N ASN A 245 -5.18 4.29 7.31
CA ASN A 245 -5.02 5.68 6.93
C ASN A 245 -6.00 6.09 5.82
N TRP A 246 -6.24 5.23 4.81
CA TRP A 246 -7.28 5.50 3.82
C TRP A 246 -8.66 5.67 4.46
N LYS A 247 -9.03 4.84 5.43
CA LYS A 247 -10.31 4.98 6.13
C LYS A 247 -10.42 6.31 6.86
N ARG A 248 -9.36 6.72 7.58
CA ARG A 248 -9.32 7.95 8.39
C ARG A 248 -9.25 9.22 7.54
N SER A 249 -8.49 9.19 6.44
CA SER A 249 -8.24 10.38 5.61
C SER A 249 -9.15 10.49 4.40
N ASN A 250 -9.71 9.36 3.95
CA ASN A 250 -10.43 9.20 2.70
C ASN A 250 -9.57 9.56 1.46
N TYR A 251 -8.25 9.39 1.54
CA TYR A 251 -7.30 9.57 0.44
C TYR A 251 -6.37 8.34 0.28
N PRO A 252 -5.96 8.01 -0.97
CA PRO A 252 -6.47 8.59 -2.22
C PRO A 252 -7.96 8.27 -2.41
N LYS A 253 -8.62 8.99 -3.33
CA LYS A 253 -10.02 8.71 -3.68
C LYS A 253 -10.07 7.42 -4.49
N LEU A 254 -10.30 6.30 -3.81
CA LEU A 254 -10.41 4.99 -4.42
C LEU A 254 -11.76 4.81 -5.11
N ILE A 255 -11.75 4.13 -6.26
CA ILE A 255 -12.94 3.75 -7.01
C ILE A 255 -13.41 2.38 -6.48
N PRO A 256 -14.62 2.28 -5.91
CA PRO A 256 -15.16 1.00 -5.49
C PRO A 256 -15.41 0.07 -6.68
N VAL A 257 -15.13 -1.21 -6.48
CA VAL A 257 -15.50 -2.27 -7.43
C VAL A 257 -16.92 -2.72 -7.15
N ASN A 258 -17.73 -2.91 -8.20
CA ASN A 258 -19.05 -3.52 -8.08
C ASN A 258 -19.26 -4.61 -9.15
N TYR A 259 -19.00 -5.85 -8.80
CA TYR A 259 -19.26 -7.03 -9.62
C TYR A 259 -20.56 -7.72 -9.17
N LYS A 260 -21.11 -8.60 -10.03
CA LYS A 260 -22.32 -9.37 -9.73
C LYS A 260 -22.10 -10.26 -8.50
N GLY A 261 -22.92 -10.09 -7.47
CA GLY A 261 -22.79 -10.83 -6.21
C GLY A 261 -21.85 -10.17 -5.20
N ASN A 262 -21.38 -8.93 -5.44
CA ASN A 262 -20.63 -8.18 -4.45
C ASN A 262 -21.47 -7.94 -3.18
N VAL A 263 -21.05 -8.55 -2.07
CA VAL A 263 -21.72 -8.53 -0.77
C VAL A 263 -21.86 -7.14 -0.15
N THR A 264 -21.10 -6.14 -0.61
CA THR A 264 -21.16 -4.77 -0.10
C THR A 264 -21.99 -3.83 -0.98
N ASN A 265 -22.50 -4.31 -2.11
CA ASN A 265 -23.15 -3.52 -3.17
C ASN A 265 -22.28 -2.35 -3.63
N GLY A 266 -21.03 -2.63 -4.01
CA GLY A 266 -20.14 -1.60 -4.57
C GLY A 266 -19.57 -0.62 -3.54
N ARG A 267 -19.44 -1.03 -2.28
CA ARG A 267 -18.80 -0.23 -1.23
C ARG A 267 -17.50 -0.89 -0.77
N ILE A 268 -16.41 -0.14 -0.70
CA ILE A 268 -15.14 -0.66 -0.19
C ILE A 268 -15.32 -1.02 1.29
N PRO A 269 -14.95 -2.25 1.73
CA PRO A 269 -15.03 -2.63 3.14
C PRO A 269 -14.34 -1.64 4.08
N ARG A 270 -14.99 -1.33 5.20
CA ARG A 270 -14.50 -0.42 6.24
C ARG A 270 -14.04 -1.15 7.51
N ARG A 271 -14.39 -2.43 7.64
CA ARG A 271 -13.99 -3.32 8.73
C ARG A 271 -14.08 -4.79 8.33
N MET A 272 -13.47 -5.65 9.15
CA MET A 272 -13.77 -7.07 9.16
C MET A 272 -14.98 -7.33 10.09
N ILE A 273 -15.82 -8.29 9.70
CA ILE A 273 -16.87 -8.83 10.59
C ILE A 273 -16.24 -9.66 11.70
N TYR A 274 -16.95 -9.87 12.80
CA TYR A 274 -16.46 -10.78 13.84
C TYR A 274 -16.40 -12.22 13.31
N LEU A 275 -15.46 -13.00 13.85
CA LEU A 275 -15.34 -14.41 13.53
C LEU A 275 -16.60 -15.17 13.99
N SER A 276 -17.01 -16.18 13.24
CA SER A 276 -18.15 -17.03 13.58
C SER A 276 -18.01 -17.67 14.96
N THR A 277 -16.78 -17.94 15.41
CA THR A 277 -16.48 -18.46 16.75
C THR A 277 -16.91 -17.50 17.87
N GLU A 278 -16.79 -16.19 17.69
CA GLU A 278 -17.28 -15.21 18.67
C GLU A 278 -18.81 -15.23 18.77
N ILE A 279 -19.48 -15.42 17.64
CA ILE A 279 -20.94 -15.50 17.57
C ILE A 279 -21.43 -16.74 18.35
N LEU A 280 -20.73 -17.87 18.21
CA LEU A 280 -21.12 -19.15 18.80
C LEU A 280 -20.70 -19.30 20.28
N ASN A 281 -19.47 -18.91 20.62
CA ASN A 281 -18.89 -19.19 21.93
C ASN A 281 -18.96 -17.99 22.89
N ASN A 282 -19.24 -16.79 22.39
CA ASN A 282 -19.22 -15.55 23.16
C ASN A 282 -20.44 -14.65 22.84
N THR A 283 -21.61 -15.29 22.62
CA THR A 283 -22.79 -14.67 22.02
C THR A 283 -23.27 -13.40 22.73
N GLU A 284 -23.26 -13.38 24.07
CA GLU A 284 -23.72 -12.22 24.84
C GLU A 284 -22.84 -10.99 24.59
N ASN A 285 -21.51 -11.14 24.69
CA ASN A 285 -20.56 -10.06 24.45
C ASN A 285 -20.55 -9.63 22.96
N TYR A 286 -20.70 -10.59 22.04
CA TYR A 286 -20.88 -10.29 20.62
C TYR A 286 -22.09 -9.39 20.40
N ARG A 287 -23.27 -9.76 20.90
CA ARG A 287 -24.50 -8.96 20.76
C ARG A 287 -24.35 -7.57 21.39
N ALA A 288 -23.73 -7.48 22.57
CA ALA A 288 -23.45 -6.20 23.21
C ALA A 288 -22.53 -5.32 22.36
N ALA A 289 -21.48 -5.87 21.74
CA ALA A 289 -20.60 -5.15 20.83
C ALA A 289 -21.33 -4.67 19.57
N VAL A 290 -22.09 -5.55 18.91
CA VAL A 290 -22.85 -5.24 17.69
C VAL A 290 -23.91 -4.17 17.93
N SER A 291 -24.55 -4.16 19.11
CA SER A 291 -25.54 -3.13 19.46
C SER A 291 -24.99 -1.71 19.48
N ARG A 292 -23.67 -1.56 19.63
CA ARG A 292 -22.95 -0.26 19.62
C ARG A 292 -22.49 0.13 18.22
N MET A 293 -22.74 -0.70 17.21
CA MET A 293 -22.29 -0.48 15.83
C MET A 293 -23.46 -0.04 14.97
N GLU A 294 -23.35 1.15 14.39
CA GLU A 294 -24.30 1.59 13.38
C GLU A 294 -24.23 0.67 12.15
N GLY A 295 -25.38 0.16 11.72
CA GLY A 295 -25.47 -0.81 10.63
C GLY A 295 -25.15 -2.26 11.00
N GLY A 296 -24.77 -2.54 12.24
CA GLY A 296 -24.50 -3.90 12.74
C GLY A 296 -23.16 -4.49 12.28
N ASP A 297 -23.05 -5.82 12.32
CA ASP A 297 -21.82 -6.56 11.99
C ASP A 297 -21.69 -6.86 10.50
N VAL A 298 -21.49 -5.82 9.70
CA VAL A 298 -21.27 -5.95 8.24
C VAL A 298 -19.99 -5.24 7.82
N LEU A 299 -19.44 -5.64 6.67
CA LEU A 299 -18.19 -5.11 6.12
C LEU A 299 -18.22 -3.60 5.87
N THR A 300 -19.41 -3.01 5.72
CA THR A 300 -19.59 -1.59 5.41
C THR A 300 -19.83 -0.71 6.63
N SER A 301 -20.02 -1.29 7.82
CA SER A 301 -20.17 -0.53 9.06
C SER A 301 -18.85 0.15 9.43
N ARG A 302 -18.93 1.33 10.03
CA ARG A 302 -17.75 2.11 10.43
C ARG A 302 -17.30 1.76 11.84
N VAL A 303 -15.99 1.88 12.06
CA VAL A 303 -15.38 1.85 13.41
C VAL A 303 -15.39 3.27 14.00
N TRP A 304 -15.27 3.40 15.33
CA TRP A 304 -15.56 4.67 16.03
C TRP A 304 -14.70 5.88 15.58
N TRP A 305 -13.49 5.63 15.08
CA TRP A 305 -12.54 6.64 14.60
C TRP A 305 -12.67 6.91 13.10
N ASP A 306 -13.35 6.03 12.37
CA ASP A 306 -13.64 6.17 10.95
C ASP A 306 -14.90 7.03 10.79
N ARG A 307 -14.70 8.34 10.64
CA ARG A 307 -15.76 9.36 10.56
C ARG A 307 -15.83 10.02 9.19
#